data_AF-A0A0P1EXN2-F1
#
_entry.id   AF-A0A0P1EXN2-F1
#
_cell.length_a   1.000
_cell.length_b   1.000
_cell.length_c   1.000
_cell.angle_alpha   90.00
_cell.angle_beta   90.00
_cell.angle_gamma   90.00
#
_symmetry.space_group_name_H-M   'P 1'
#
loop_
_entity.id
_entity.type
_entity.pdbx_description
1 polymer ?
#
loop_
_entity_poly.entity_id
_entity_poly.type
_entity_poly.pdbx_seq_one_letter_code
_entity_poly.pdbx_strand_id
1 'polypeptide(L)'
;MLEILGTIGANVISLPGILGLALGMMTRRVWLGALMGGIVGVLATFVFAHGSFAAVDTFELLVAIGIGLCAGSVGSAIRIKGATV
;
A
#
# COMPACT_ATOMS: atom_id res chain seq x y z
N MET A 1 -20.09 -1.16 -9.85
CA MET A 1 -19.00 -2.18 -10.02
C MET A 1 -17.73 -1.58 -10.60
N LEU A 2 -17.80 -0.75 -11.65
CA LEU A 2 -16.62 -0.07 -12.21
C LEU A 2 -15.92 0.89 -11.23
N GLU A 3 -16.67 1.59 -10.38
CA GLU A 3 -16.09 2.50 -9.37
C GLU A 3 -15.25 1.74 -8.34
N ILE A 4 -15.75 0.65 -7.77
CA ILE A 4 -15.01 -0.20 -6.83
C ILE A 4 -13.73 -0.76 -7.48
N LEU A 5 -13.84 -1.27 -8.71
CA LEU A 5 -12.69 -1.80 -9.43
C LEU A 5 -11.68 -0.71 -9.79
N GLY A 6 -12.17 0.49 -10.12
CA GLY A 6 -11.38 1.69 -10.38
C GLY A 6 -10.62 2.15 -9.13
N THR A 7 -11.27 2.21 -7.97
CA THR A 7 -10.64 2.56 -6.68
C THR A 7 -9.56 1.56 -6.29
N ILE A 8 -9.83 0.25 -6.42
CA ILE A 8 -8.84 -0.79 -6.13
C ILE A 8 -7.66 -0.69 -7.09
N GLY A 9 -7.93 -0.63 -8.40
CA GLY A 9 -6.89 -0.53 -9.42
C GLY A 9 -6.05 0.73 -9.29
N ALA A 10 -6.67 1.87 -8.97
CA ALA A 10 -6.00 3.13 -8.70
C ALA A 10 -5.06 3.01 -7.50
N ASN A 11 -5.50 2.43 -6.38
CA ASN A 11 -4.65 2.27 -5.20
C ASN A 11 -3.48 1.28 -5.43
N VAL A 12 -3.67 0.25 -6.26
CA VAL A 12 -2.60 -0.69 -6.65
C VAL A 12 -1.52 0.01 -7.48
N ILE A 13 -1.90 0.91 -8.38
CA ILE A 13 -0.95 1.62 -9.26
C ILE A 13 -0.43 2.92 -8.59
N SER A 14 -1.12 3.43 -7.58
CA SER A 14 -0.77 4.67 -6.87
C SER A 14 0.27 4.44 -5.76
N LEU A 15 0.50 5.49 -4.96
CA LEU A 15 1.41 5.52 -3.80
C LEU A 15 1.28 4.31 -2.86
N PRO A 16 0.09 3.86 -2.44
CA PRO A 16 -0.04 2.68 -1.57
C PRO A 16 0.62 1.43 -2.15
N GLY A 17 0.40 1.17 -3.44
CA GLY A 17 0.96 0.02 -4.12
C GLY A 17 2.45 0.17 -4.44
N ILE A 18 2.85 1.20 -5.20
CA ILE A 18 4.24 1.33 -5.66
C ILE A 18 5.19 1.65 -4.49
N LEU A 19 4.82 2.62 -3.66
CA LEU A 19 5.67 3.05 -2.54
C LEU A 19 5.68 1.99 -1.43
N GLY A 20 4.54 1.34 -1.18
CA GLY A 20 4.45 0.19 -0.28
C GLY A 20 5.36 -0.96 -0.72
N LEU A 21 5.34 -1.32 -2.00
CA LEU A 21 6.23 -2.34 -2.57
C LEU A 21 7.70 -1.94 -2.49
N ALA A 22 8.03 -0.68 -2.84
CA ALA A 22 9.39 -0.15 -2.77
C ALA A 22 9.95 -0.20 -1.35
N LEU A 23 9.16 0.22 -0.35
CA LEU A 23 9.53 0.15 1.06
C LEU A 23 9.62 -1.30 1.56
N GLY A 24 8.73 -2.18 1.11
CA GLY A 24 8.84 -3.62 1.34
C GLY A 24 10.18 -4.18 0.88
N MET A 25 10.60 -3.84 -0.34
CA MET A 25 11.91 -4.20 -0.89
C MET A 25 13.08 -3.55 -0.14
N MET A 26 12.88 -2.60 0.78
CA MET A 26 13.96 -2.10 1.63
C MET A 26 14.24 -3.00 2.85
N THR A 27 13.39 -3.99 3.10
CA THR A 27 13.50 -4.86 4.28
C THR A 27 13.58 -6.34 3.91
N ARG A 28 14.16 -7.15 4.80
CA ARG A 28 14.16 -8.63 4.70
C ARG A 28 13.15 -9.29 5.65
N ARG A 29 12.32 -8.48 6.33
CA ARG A 29 11.36 -8.95 7.33
C ARG A 29 9.97 -8.63 6.82
N VAL A 30 9.23 -9.65 6.40
CA VAL A 30 7.89 -9.52 5.80
C VAL A 30 6.94 -8.72 6.68
N TRP A 31 6.99 -8.92 8.01
CA TRP A 31 6.19 -8.15 8.96
C TRP A 31 6.48 -6.65 8.92
N LEU A 32 7.77 -6.28 8.83
CA LEU A 32 8.20 -4.88 8.82
C LEU A 32 7.80 -4.20 7.50
N GLY A 33 7.94 -4.91 6.38
CA GLY A 33 7.47 -4.42 5.08
C GLY A 33 5.95 -4.29 5.01
N ALA A 34 5.20 -5.24 5.58
CA ALA A 34 3.75 -5.11 5.68
C ALA A 34 3.37 -3.87 6.50
N LEU A 35 3.99 -3.69 7.68
CA LEU A 35 3.70 -2.54 8.56
C LEU A 35 4.03 -1.21 7.86
N MET A 36 5.17 -1.12 7.17
CA MET A 36 5.50 0.07 6.37
C MET A 36 4.50 0.29 5.23
N GLY A 37 4.11 -0.75 4.51
CA GLY A 37 3.11 -0.66 3.46
C GLY A 37 1.73 -0.23 3.97
N GLY A 38 1.30 -0.72 5.14
CA GLY A 38 0.07 -0.28 5.79
C GLY A 38 0.10 1.19 6.21
N ILE A 39 1.23 1.66 6.75
CA ILE A 39 1.44 3.09 7.08
C ILE A 39 1.36 3.94 5.81
N VAL A 40 1.96 3.51 4.70
CA VAL A 40 1.87 4.20 3.41
C VAL A 40 0.42 4.25 2.92
N GLY A 41 -0.35 3.18 3.09
CA GLY A 41 -1.78 3.17 2.78
C GLY A 41 -2.52 4.29 3.51
N VAL A 42 -2.34 4.41 4.83
CA VAL A 42 -2.94 5.48 5.63
C VAL A 42 -2.46 6.87 5.17
N LEU A 43 -1.15 7.08 5.09
CA LEU A 43 -0.58 8.37 4.73
C LEU A 43 -0.97 8.82 3.32
N ALA A 44 -1.01 7.90 2.36
CA ALA A 44 -1.39 8.20 0.99
C ALA A 44 -2.85 8.63 0.92
N THR A 45 -3.78 7.93 1.57
CA THR A 45 -5.20 8.34 1.59
C THR A 45 -5.36 9.74 2.17
N PHE A 46 -4.59 10.09 3.20
CA PHE A 46 -4.56 11.43 3.79
C PHE A 46 -4.01 12.51 2.86
N VAL A 47 -2.92 12.21 2.15
CA VAL A 47 -2.30 13.14 1.19
C VAL A 47 -3.22 13.36 -0.01
N PHE A 48 -3.83 12.30 -0.55
CA PHE A 48 -4.77 12.41 -1.66
C PHE A 48 -6.07 13.14 -1.29
N ALA A 49 -6.48 13.06 -0.03
CA ALA A 49 -7.62 13.82 0.48
C ALA A 49 -7.31 15.33 0.69
N HIS A 50 -6.11 15.81 0.37
CA HIS A 50 -5.66 17.20 0.63
C HIS A 50 -5.92 17.66 2.08
N GLY A 51 -5.94 16.74 3.06
CA GLY A 51 -6.23 17.04 4.46
C GLY A 51 -7.73 17.19 4.82
N SER A 52 -8.65 16.89 3.91
CA SER A 52 -10.09 16.93 4.19
C SER A 52 -10.61 15.54 4.61
N PHE A 53 -10.71 15.31 5.91
CA PHE A 53 -11.27 14.08 6.49
C PHE A 53 -12.73 13.81 6.08
N ALA A 54 -13.47 14.85 5.69
CA ALA A 54 -14.86 14.72 5.24
C ALA A 54 -14.99 14.08 3.84
N ALA A 55 -13.90 14.04 3.07
CA ALA A 55 -13.85 13.42 1.74
C ALA A 55 -13.20 12.03 1.77
N VAL A 56 -12.69 11.58 2.92
CA VAL A 56 -12.08 10.25 3.05
C VAL A 56 -13.19 9.22 3.23
N ASP A 57 -13.52 8.53 2.14
CA ASP A 57 -14.42 7.39 2.23
C ASP A 57 -13.73 6.27 3.03
N THR A 58 -14.43 5.75 4.04
CA THR A 58 -13.89 4.68 4.90
C THR A 58 -13.56 3.45 4.07
N PHE A 59 -14.29 3.21 2.98
CA PHE A 59 -14.02 2.11 2.06
C PHE A 59 -12.69 2.30 1.32
N GLU A 60 -12.39 3.51 0.84
CA GLU A 60 -11.12 3.80 0.15
C GLU A 60 -9.92 3.68 1.07
N LEU A 61 -10.05 4.14 2.32
CA LEU A 61 -8.99 4.00 3.33
C LEU A 61 -8.68 2.52 3.60
N LEU A 62 -9.72 1.70 3.74
CA LEU A 62 -9.57 0.26 4.02
C LEU A 62 -8.91 -0.46 2.84
N VAL A 63 -9.30 -0.10 1.62
CA VAL A 63 -8.69 -0.61 0.38
C VAL A 63 -7.23 -0.18 0.27
N ALA A 64 -6.90 1.09 0.53
CA ALA A 64 -5.54 1.61 0.48
C ALA A 64 -4.62 0.92 1.51
N ILE A 65 -5.10 0.70 2.74
CA ILE A 65 -4.37 -0.05 3.77
C ILE A 65 -4.17 -1.51 3.33
N GLY A 66 -5.22 -2.16 2.86
CA GLY A 66 -5.15 -3.56 2.40
C GLY A 66 -4.14 -3.74 1.26
N ILE A 67 -4.18 -2.85 0.27
CA ILE A 67 -3.22 -2.87 -0.85
C ILE A 67 -1.81 -2.56 -0.36
N GLY A 68 -1.63 -1.57 0.50
CA GLY A 68 -0.33 -1.23 1.07
C GLY A 68 0.31 -2.40 1.84
N LEU A 69 -0.46 -3.07 2.70
CA LEU A 69 -0.03 -4.28 3.44
C LEU A 69 0.42 -5.39 2.47
N CYS A 70 -0.39 -5.67 1.45
CA CYS A 70 -0.08 -6.68 0.44
C CYS A 70 1.15 -6.30 -0.39
N ALA A 71 1.23 -5.06 -0.86
CA ALA A 71 2.38 -4.59 -1.65
C ALA A 71 3.68 -4.62 -0.84
N GLY A 72 3.66 -4.16 0.41
CA GLY A 72 4.84 -4.15 1.28
C GLY A 72 5.32 -5.55 1.69
N SER A 73 4.38 -6.49 1.91
CA SER A 73 4.73 -7.90 2.16
C SER A 73 5.31 -8.57 0.92
N VAL A 74 4.72 -8.34 -0.26
CA VAL A 74 5.24 -8.84 -1.56
C VAL A 74 6.62 -8.27 -1.85
N GLY A 75 6.85 -6.96 -1.66
CA GLY A 75 8.16 -6.34 -1.84
C GLY A 75 9.24 -6.96 -0.95
N SER A 76 8.90 -7.25 0.31
CA SER A 76 9.83 -7.95 1.23
C SER A 76 10.11 -9.37 0.77
N ALA A 77 9.09 -10.10 0.31
CA ALA A 77 9.24 -11.45 -0.22
C ALA A 77 10.15 -11.49 -1.46
N ILE A 78 10.00 -10.51 -2.37
CA ILE A 78 10.87 -10.34 -3.54
C ILE A 78 12.33 -10.17 -3.10
N ARG A 79 12.60 -9.30 -2.11
CA ARG A 79 13.98 -9.11 -1.63
C ARG A 79 14.55 -10.32 -0.91
N ILE A 80 13.76 -11.03 -0.11
CA ILE A 80 14.21 -12.27 0.53
C ILE A 80 14.62 -13.26 -0.54
N LYS A 81 13.76 -13.49 -1.54
CA LYS A 81 14.04 -14.42 -2.65
C LYS A 81 15.24 -13.98 -3.49
N GLY A 82 15.37 -12.68 -3.76
CA GLY A 82 16.49 -12.10 -4.50
C GLY A 82 17.83 -12.07 -3.74
N ALA A 83 17.82 -12.28 -2.42
CA ALA A 83 19.05 -12.42 -1.63
C ALA A 83 19.47 -13.88 -1.41
N THR A 84 18.62 -14.84 -1.82
CA THR A 84 18.87 -16.29 -1.74
C THR A 84 19.24 -16.93 -3.08
N VAL A 85 19.41 -16.11 -4.14
CA VAL A 85 20.09 -16.48 -5.40
C VAL A 85 21.57 -16.13 -5.30
#